data_AF-A0A7K2QE53-F1
#
_entry.id   AF-A0A7K2QE53-F1
#
_cell.length_a   1.000
_cell.length_b   1.000
_cell.length_c   1.000
_cell.angle_alpha   90.00
_cell.angle_beta   90.00
_cell.angle_gamma   90.00
#
_symmetry.space_group_name_H-M   'P 1'
#
loop_
_entity.id
_entity.type
_entity.pdbx_description
1 polymer ?
#
loop_
_entity_poly.entity_id
_entity_poly.type
_entity_poly.pdbx_seq_one_letter_code
_entity_poly.pdbx_strand_id
1 'polypeptide(L)'
;SADPKAPLVAVAKKSSGGKTSIGGRKWAARRKDADGVAEAEVVGTGAVPAALADEQLLVQLVKAGEVVARESLEAARDRHREALASLPLSATQLSRGEAVIPTEYA
;
A
#
# COMPACT_ATOMS: atom_id res chain seq x y z
N SER A 1 27.67 -9.11 4.50
CA SER A 1 28.58 -8.16 5.17
C SER A 1 27.95 -7.74 6.48
N ALA A 2 28.72 -7.54 7.53
CA ALA A 2 28.24 -6.96 8.80
C ALA A 2 28.34 -5.41 8.80
N ASP A 3 28.85 -4.80 7.72
CA ASP A 3 28.91 -3.36 7.56
C ASP A 3 27.48 -2.77 7.45
N PRO A 4 27.07 -1.87 8.38
CA PRO A 4 25.76 -1.21 8.33
C PRO A 4 25.54 -0.36 7.08
N LYS A 5 26.60 0.02 6.36
CA LYS A 5 26.55 0.80 5.11
C LYS A 5 26.54 -0.05 3.86
N ALA A 6 26.67 -1.38 3.98
CA ALA A 6 26.61 -2.24 2.82
C ALA A 6 25.26 -2.10 2.11
N PRO A 7 25.22 -2.17 0.76
CA PRO A 7 23.96 -2.16 0.03
C PRO A 7 23.00 -3.23 0.54
N LEU A 8 21.72 -2.86 0.65
CA LEU A 8 20.68 -3.80 1.06
C LEU A 8 20.50 -4.88 -0.02
N VAL A 9 20.43 -6.14 0.41
CA VAL A 9 20.13 -7.29 -0.46
C VAL A 9 18.69 -7.71 -0.24
N ALA A 10 17.92 -7.79 -1.31
CA ALA A 10 16.54 -8.27 -1.25
C ALA A 10 16.50 -9.74 -0.84
N VAL A 11 15.70 -10.06 0.19
CA VAL A 11 15.47 -11.44 0.64
C VAL A 11 14.02 -11.84 0.42
N ALA A 12 13.82 -13.07 -0.03
CA ALA A 12 12.52 -13.63 -0.33
C ALA A 12 12.44 -15.05 0.25
N LYS A 13 11.25 -15.44 0.70
CA LYS A 13 10.98 -16.83 1.10
C LYS A 13 10.34 -17.55 -0.07
N LYS A 14 11.01 -18.60 -0.57
CA LYS A 14 10.39 -19.58 -1.46
C LYS A 14 9.74 -20.65 -0.59
N SER A 15 8.44 -20.86 -0.73
CA SER A 15 7.68 -21.88 -0.01
C SER A 15 6.68 -22.55 -0.94
N SER A 16 6.64 -23.88 -0.93
CA SER A 16 5.69 -24.68 -1.71
C SER A 16 4.23 -24.60 -1.22
N GLY A 17 3.97 -23.97 -0.07
CA GLY A 17 2.64 -23.87 0.55
C GLY A 17 1.99 -22.48 0.48
N GLY A 18 2.29 -21.69 -0.57
CA GLY A 18 1.62 -20.40 -0.81
C GLY A 18 2.09 -19.22 0.05
N LYS A 19 3.11 -19.40 0.91
CA LYS A 19 3.72 -18.32 1.72
C LYS A 19 4.91 -17.66 1.01
N THR A 20 4.82 -17.49 -0.29
CA THR A 20 5.87 -16.85 -1.08
C THR A 20 5.89 -15.36 -0.76
N SER A 21 7.08 -14.81 -0.52
CA SER A 21 7.26 -13.36 -0.35
C SER A 21 8.09 -12.79 -1.49
N ILE A 22 7.75 -11.56 -1.88
CA ILE A 22 8.58 -10.76 -2.80
C ILE A 22 9.60 -9.99 -1.96
N GLY A 23 10.88 -10.08 -2.33
CA GLY A 23 11.96 -9.42 -1.61
C GLY A 23 12.12 -7.95 -2.00
N GLY A 24 12.73 -7.16 -1.11
CA GLY A 24 13.02 -5.75 -1.35
C GLY A 24 12.07 -4.78 -0.65
N ARG A 25 12.46 -3.49 -0.59
CA ARG A 25 11.64 -2.43 -0.01
C ARG A 25 10.40 -2.23 -0.87
N LYS A 26 9.23 -2.38 -0.26
CA LYS A 26 7.96 -2.23 -0.95
C LYS A 26 7.48 -0.79 -0.95
N TRP A 27 6.74 -0.46 -1.99
CA TRP A 27 5.77 0.62 -2.00
C TRP A 27 4.39 0.00 -2.25
N ALA A 28 3.34 0.73 -1.89
CA ALA A 28 1.96 0.36 -2.17
C ALA A 28 1.21 1.61 -2.64
N ALA A 29 0.35 1.47 -3.64
CA ALA A 29 -0.47 2.55 -4.18
C ALA A 29 -1.86 2.05 -4.55
N ARG A 30 -2.88 2.88 -4.33
CA ARG A 30 -4.26 2.59 -4.72
C ARG A 30 -4.53 3.14 -6.11
N ARG A 31 -4.47 2.28 -7.12
CA ARG A 31 -4.77 2.70 -8.49
C ARG A 31 -6.26 2.97 -8.63
N LYS A 32 -6.58 4.07 -9.30
CA LYS A 32 -7.94 4.47 -9.65
C LYS A 32 -8.15 4.32 -11.15
N ASP A 33 -9.38 4.04 -11.54
CA ASP A 33 -9.82 4.06 -12.93
C ASP A 33 -9.97 5.50 -13.46
N ALA A 34 -10.45 5.64 -14.70
CA ALA A 34 -10.64 6.93 -15.35
C ALA A 34 -11.70 7.82 -14.67
N ASP A 35 -12.61 7.22 -13.90
CA ASP A 35 -13.67 7.93 -13.16
C ASP A 35 -13.23 8.26 -11.72
N GLY A 36 -11.99 7.91 -11.34
CA GLY A 36 -11.44 8.15 -10.01
C GLY A 36 -11.85 7.11 -8.97
N VAL A 37 -12.47 5.99 -9.38
CA VAL A 37 -12.86 4.90 -8.48
C VAL A 37 -11.67 3.96 -8.29
N ALA A 38 -11.43 3.54 -7.06
CA ALA A 38 -10.36 2.60 -6.75
C ALA A 38 -10.60 1.26 -7.46
N GLU A 39 -9.60 0.80 -8.21
CA GLU A 39 -9.69 -0.45 -9.00
C GLU A 39 -8.71 -1.53 -8.54
N ALA A 40 -7.56 -1.17 -7.93
CA ALA A 40 -6.59 -2.14 -7.43
C ALA A 40 -5.64 -1.54 -6.38
N GLU A 41 -5.19 -2.38 -5.45
CA GLU A 41 -4.03 -2.08 -4.61
C GLU A 41 -2.76 -2.65 -5.27
N VAL A 42 -1.87 -1.77 -5.74
CA VAL A 42 -0.64 -2.14 -6.43
C VAL A 42 0.52 -2.15 -5.46
N VAL A 43 1.21 -3.28 -5.34
CA VAL A 43 2.38 -3.45 -4.49
C VAL A 43 3.59 -3.73 -5.35
N GLY A 44 4.59 -2.86 -5.31
CA GLY A 44 5.82 -3.05 -6.06
C GLY A 44 7.07 -2.88 -5.21
N THR A 45 8.22 -3.04 -5.86
CA THR A 45 9.54 -2.78 -5.27
C THR A 45 10.31 -1.82 -6.15
N GLY A 46 11.38 -1.22 -5.62
CA GLY A 46 12.17 -0.22 -6.36
C GLY A 46 11.47 1.14 -6.45
N ALA A 47 11.55 1.78 -7.61
CA ALA A 47 10.96 3.09 -7.83
C ALA A 47 9.44 2.99 -8.04
N VAL A 48 8.70 3.97 -7.49
CA VAL A 48 7.26 4.10 -7.72
C VAL A 48 7.05 4.66 -9.13
N PRO A 49 6.22 4.05 -9.98
CA PRO A 49 5.83 4.64 -11.26
C PRO A 49 5.22 6.03 -11.07
N ALA A 50 5.54 6.98 -11.94
CA ALA A 50 5.07 8.37 -11.80
C ALA A 50 3.53 8.46 -11.72
N ALA A 51 2.81 7.63 -12.48
CA ALA A 51 1.34 7.58 -12.46
C ALA A 51 0.74 7.09 -11.13
N LEU A 52 1.55 6.52 -10.24
CA LEU A 52 1.12 6.02 -8.92
C LEU A 52 1.71 6.84 -7.76
N ALA A 53 2.48 7.89 -8.06
CA ALA A 53 3.23 8.63 -7.04
C ALA A 53 2.29 9.31 -6.01
N ASP A 54 1.19 9.89 -6.50
CA ASP A 54 0.19 10.60 -5.68
C ASP A 54 -0.85 9.65 -5.05
N GLU A 55 -0.84 8.38 -5.43
CA GLU A 55 -1.78 7.36 -4.95
C GLU A 55 -1.14 6.42 -3.91
N GLN A 56 0.03 6.78 -3.38
CA GLN A 56 0.75 5.94 -2.42
C GLN A 56 0.01 5.81 -1.08
N LEU A 57 -0.05 4.58 -0.58
CA LEU A 57 -0.68 4.23 0.69
C LEU A 57 0.25 4.38 1.91
N LEU A 58 1.56 4.33 1.70
CA LEU A 58 2.55 4.36 2.78
C LEU A 58 3.00 5.80 3.05
N VAL A 59 2.78 6.26 4.28
CA VAL A 59 3.27 7.55 4.78
C VAL A 59 4.33 7.35 5.86
N GLN A 60 5.32 8.25 5.94
CA GLN A 60 6.35 8.17 6.96
C GLN A 60 5.82 8.76 8.28
N LEU A 61 5.61 7.91 9.28
CA LEU A 61 5.20 8.34 10.63
C LEU A 61 6.40 8.58 11.56
N VAL A 62 7.48 7.81 11.36
CA VAL A 62 8.69 7.85 12.18
C VAL A 62 9.92 7.84 11.29
N LYS A 63 10.92 8.65 11.64
CA LYS A 63 12.23 8.70 10.97
C LYS A 63 13.33 8.78 12.02
N ALA A 64 14.27 7.82 11.98
CA ALA A 64 15.42 7.79 12.88
C ALA A 64 15.07 7.88 14.38
N GLY A 65 13.96 7.27 14.80
CA GLY A 65 13.48 7.30 16.19
C GLY A 65 12.54 8.47 16.51
N GLU A 66 12.45 9.47 15.64
CA GLU A 66 11.61 10.65 15.83
C GLU A 66 10.24 10.49 15.16
N VAL A 67 9.18 10.89 15.85
CA VAL A 67 7.83 10.95 15.27
C VAL A 67 7.75 12.18 14.38
N VAL A 68 7.61 11.98 13.07
CA VAL A 68 7.59 13.06 12.06
C VAL A 68 6.19 13.39 11.54
N ALA A 69 5.20 12.55 11.85
CA ALA A 69 3.80 12.82 11.55
C ALA A 69 2.89 12.40 12.72
N ARG A 70 1.94 13.27 13.05
CA ARG A 70 0.84 13.00 13.97
C ARG A 70 -0.44 13.58 13.38
N GLU A 71 -1.45 12.75 13.23
CA GLU A 71 -2.77 13.19 12.79
C GLU A 71 -3.71 13.33 13.99
N SER A 72 -4.63 14.28 13.93
CA SER A 72 -5.75 14.32 14.88
C SER A 72 -6.74 13.19 14.59
N LEU A 73 -7.66 12.94 15.53
CA LEU A 73 -8.72 11.97 15.32
C LEU A 73 -9.65 12.39 14.18
N GLU A 74 -9.89 13.69 14.02
CA GLU A 74 -10.69 14.27 12.95
C GLU A 74 -10.05 13.99 11.59
N ALA A 75 -8.76 14.27 11.43
CA ALA A 75 -8.04 13.99 10.19
C ALA A 75 -8.06 12.49 9.83
N ALA A 76 -7.89 11.61 10.82
CA ALA A 76 -7.99 10.16 10.60
C ALA A 76 -9.42 9.73 10.15
N ARG A 77 -10.47 10.36 10.71
CA ARG A 77 -11.87 10.10 10.32
C ARG A 77 -12.15 10.59 8.90
N ASP A 78 -11.64 11.75 8.53
CA ASP A 78 -11.85 12.33 7.21
C ASP A 78 -11.16 11.49 6.14
N ARG A 79 -9.89 11.10 6.36
CA ARG A 79 -9.18 10.16 5.50
C ARG A 79 -9.90 8.83 5.34
N HIS A 80 -10.51 8.30 6.41
CA HIS A 80 -11.29 7.07 6.33
C HIS A 80 -12.55 7.24 5.47
N ARG A 81 -13.28 8.35 5.62
CA ARG A 81 -14.46 8.65 4.81
C ARG A 81 -14.10 8.81 3.33
N GLU A 82 -13.04 9.54 3.03
CA GLU A 82 -12.52 9.71 1.67
C GLU A 82 -12.13 8.35 1.06
N ALA A 83 -11.40 7.52 1.80
CA ALA A 83 -10.98 6.20 1.35
C ALA A 83 -12.14 5.24 1.11
N LEU A 84 -13.27 5.37 1.84
CA LEU A 84 -14.48 4.60 1.59
C LEU A 84 -15.26 5.15 0.40
N ALA A 85 -15.38 6.48 0.29
CA ALA A 85 -16.09 7.13 -0.80
C ALA A 85 -15.43 6.88 -2.17
N SER A 86 -14.13 6.58 -2.20
CA SER A 86 -13.41 6.24 -3.43
C SER A 86 -13.60 4.79 -3.89
N LEU A 87 -14.24 3.91 -3.11
CA LEU A 87 -14.40 2.50 -3.46
C LEU A 87 -15.57 2.27 -4.42
N PRO A 88 -15.58 1.16 -5.18
CA PRO A 88 -16.74 0.76 -5.96
C PRO A 88 -18.00 0.60 -5.09
N LEU A 89 -19.19 0.80 -5.68
CA LEU A 89 -20.48 0.64 -4.98
C LEU A 89 -20.67 -0.72 -4.30
N SER A 90 -20.02 -1.77 -4.83
CA SER A 90 -20.04 -3.11 -4.22
C SER A 90 -19.37 -3.14 -2.84
N ALA A 91 -18.53 -2.17 -2.49
CA ALA A 91 -17.86 -2.09 -1.19
C ALA A 91 -18.82 -1.90 -0.01
N THR A 92 -20.04 -1.40 -0.26
CA THR A 92 -21.06 -1.21 0.78
C THR A 92 -22.08 -2.34 0.87
N GLN A 93 -21.90 -3.41 0.08
CA GLN A 93 -22.79 -4.57 0.11
C GLN A 93 -22.59 -5.38 1.40
N LEU A 94 -23.68 -5.90 1.97
CA LEU A 94 -23.67 -6.67 3.22
C LEU A 94 -23.63 -8.20 3.02
N SER A 95 -23.54 -8.66 1.77
CA SER A 95 -23.33 -10.08 1.45
C SER A 95 -21.93 -10.52 1.88
N ARG A 96 -21.73 -11.83 2.11
CA ARG A 96 -20.36 -12.37 2.23
C ARG A 96 -19.60 -12.02 0.96
N GLY A 97 -18.45 -11.37 1.11
CA GLY A 97 -17.64 -10.90 0.00
C GLY A 97 -16.16 -11.15 0.23
N GLU A 98 -15.45 -11.30 -0.89
CA GLU A 98 -14.00 -11.13 -0.98
C GLU A 98 -13.65 -9.64 -0.96
N ALA A 99 -12.35 -9.32 -0.99
CA ALA A 99 -11.92 -7.93 -1.18
C ALA A 99 -12.54 -7.34 -2.46
N VAL A 100 -13.07 -6.12 -2.35
CA VAL A 100 -13.78 -5.45 -3.48
C VAL A 100 -12.83 -5.02 -4.61
N ILE A 101 -11.56 -4.79 -4.27
CA ILE A 101 -10.49 -4.50 -5.22
C ILE A 101 -9.37 -5.54 -5.04
N PRO A 102 -8.78 -6.04 -6.14
CA PRO A 102 -7.66 -6.97 -6.08
C PRO A 102 -6.39 -6.30 -5.53
N THR A 103 -5.48 -7.12 -5.00
CA THR A 103 -4.09 -6.74 -4.78
C THR A 103 -3.24 -7.27 -5.93
N GLU A 104 -2.52 -6.38 -6.61
CA GLU A 104 -1.63 -6.70 -7.72
C GLU A 104 -0.18 -6.48 -7.31
N TYR A 105 0.72 -7.31 -7.84
CA TYR A 105 2.16 -7.15 -7.64
C TYR A 105 2.82 -6.70 -8.94
N ALA A 106 3.57 -5.59 -8.87
CA ALA A 106 4.33 -5.01 -9.98
C ALA A 106 5.79 -5.51 -10.00
#